data_AF-A0A7W1C3W0-F1
#
_entry.id   AF-A0A7W1C3W0-F1
#
_cell.length_a   1.000
_cell.length_b   1.000
_cell.length_c   1.000
_cell.angle_alpha   90.00
_cell.angle_beta   90.00
_cell.angle_gamma   90.00
#
_symmetry.space_group_name_H-M   'P 1'
#
loop_
_entity.id
_entity.type
_entity.pdbx_description
1 polymer ?
#
loop_
_entity_poly.entity_id
_entity_poly.type
_entity_poly.pdbx_seq_one_letter_code
_entity_poly.pdbx_strand_id
1 'polypeptide(L)'
;FPEMARAAARAGAHILVVPSCTDDRQGFLRVRYCAQARAIENQMYVIHSCTVGSLPMVPAVSLNYGQASILTPSDFPFSRDGILAEGNPNQEMMVIGELNLHTILDTRDTGTVLPLNDSHRTAKLVENPEVIAL
;
A
#
# COMPACT_ATOMS: atom_id res chain seq x y z
N PHE A 1 -1.87 4.60 -9.88
CA PHE A 1 -1.47 3.60 -10.88
C PHE A 1 -1.50 2.20 -10.26
N PRO A 2 -2.68 1.61 -10.06
CA PRO A 2 -2.84 0.21 -9.64
C PRO A 2 -2.15 -0.79 -10.58
N GLU A 3 -2.08 -0.49 -11.86
CA GLU A 3 -1.60 -1.37 -12.93
C GLU A 3 -0.13 -1.75 -12.74
N MET A 4 0.71 -0.79 -12.33
CA MET A 4 2.14 -1.03 -12.08
C MET A 4 2.36 -1.98 -10.89
N ALA A 5 1.65 -1.75 -9.78
CA ALA A 5 1.72 -2.61 -8.61
C ALA A 5 1.22 -4.02 -8.94
N ARG A 6 0.15 -4.13 -9.73
CA ARG A 6 -0.38 -5.41 -10.21
C ARG A 6 0.61 -6.17 -11.07
N ALA A 7 1.25 -5.49 -12.02
CA ALA A 7 2.25 -6.09 -12.90
C ALA A 7 3.44 -6.63 -12.08
N ALA A 8 3.95 -5.84 -11.13
CA ALA A 8 5.04 -6.24 -10.24
C ALA A 8 4.65 -7.46 -9.37
N ALA A 9 3.44 -7.46 -8.81
CA ALA A 9 2.93 -8.58 -8.00
C ALA A 9 2.89 -9.89 -8.78
N ARG A 10 2.38 -9.85 -10.02
CA ARG A 10 2.33 -11.00 -10.94
C ARG A 10 3.72 -11.48 -11.35
N ALA A 11 4.69 -10.58 -11.41
CA ALA A 11 6.09 -10.92 -11.62
C ALA A 11 6.79 -11.51 -10.38
N GLY A 12 6.07 -11.66 -9.25
CA GLY A 12 6.57 -12.27 -8.03
C GLY A 12 7.02 -11.29 -6.94
N ALA A 13 6.76 -9.98 -7.09
CA ALA A 13 7.12 -9.02 -6.05
C ALA A 13 6.35 -9.28 -4.75
N HIS A 14 7.08 -9.36 -3.62
CA HIS A 14 6.51 -9.49 -2.27
C HIS A 14 6.50 -8.17 -1.50
N ILE A 15 7.32 -7.21 -1.91
CA ILE A 15 7.47 -5.90 -1.28
C ILE A 15 7.31 -4.82 -2.35
N LEU A 16 6.50 -3.81 -2.04
CA LEU A 16 6.40 -2.57 -2.82
C LEU A 16 6.90 -1.41 -1.97
N VAL A 17 7.77 -0.57 -2.54
CA VAL A 17 8.27 0.63 -1.86
C VAL A 17 7.54 1.85 -2.42
N VAL A 18 6.98 2.67 -1.54
CA VAL A 18 6.17 3.85 -1.87
C VAL A 18 6.73 5.06 -1.14
N PRO A 19 7.77 5.71 -1.69
CA PRO A 19 8.22 7.01 -1.23
C PRO A 19 7.25 8.10 -1.68
N SER A 20 7.04 9.13 -0.86
CA SER A 20 6.17 10.25 -1.20
C SER A 20 6.62 11.57 -0.60
N CYS A 21 6.24 12.65 -1.29
CA CYS A 21 6.46 14.03 -0.91
C CYS A 21 5.14 14.77 -1.15
N THR A 22 4.44 15.11 -0.08
CA THR A 22 3.10 15.72 -0.15
C THR A 22 2.98 16.85 0.84
N ASP A 23 2.42 17.98 0.42
CA ASP A 23 2.41 19.22 1.19
C ASP A 23 1.50 19.17 2.42
N ASP A 24 0.37 18.47 2.31
CA ASP A 24 -0.70 18.45 3.30
C ASP A 24 -1.24 17.05 3.61
N ARG A 25 -2.15 17.00 4.58
CA ARG A 25 -2.77 15.75 5.03
C ARG A 25 -3.58 15.09 3.92
N GLN A 26 -4.24 15.85 3.05
CA GLN A 26 -5.06 15.32 1.95
C GLN A 26 -4.18 14.62 0.91
N GLY A 27 -3.03 15.21 0.57
CA GLY A 27 -1.98 14.60 -0.25
C GLY A 27 -1.49 13.29 0.35
N PHE A 28 -1.07 13.32 1.62
CA PHE A 28 -0.62 12.12 2.34
C PHE A 28 -1.66 11.01 2.34
N LEU A 29 -2.92 11.31 2.66
CA LEU A 29 -3.98 10.31 2.75
C LEU A 29 -4.27 9.65 1.39
N ARG A 30 -4.17 10.39 0.28
CA ARG A 30 -4.30 9.81 -1.06
C ARG A 30 -3.24 8.73 -1.31
N VAL A 31 -1.99 9.00 -0.95
CA VAL A 31 -0.90 8.01 -1.09
C VAL A 31 -1.11 6.86 -0.12
N ARG A 32 -1.37 7.16 1.17
CA ARG A 32 -1.57 6.17 2.24
C ARG A 32 -2.65 5.16 1.89
N TYR A 33 -3.83 5.61 1.46
CA TYR A 33 -4.94 4.73 1.12
C TYR A 33 -4.66 3.91 -0.14
N CYS A 34 -4.01 4.50 -1.15
CA CYS A 34 -3.58 3.74 -2.32
C CYS A 34 -2.56 2.66 -1.93
N ALA A 35 -1.59 2.97 -1.09
CA ALA A 35 -0.57 2.04 -0.62
C ALA A 35 -1.20 0.87 0.16
N GLN A 36 -2.18 1.14 1.02
CA GLN A 36 -2.91 0.12 1.76
C GLN A 36 -3.75 -0.77 0.83
N ALA A 37 -4.42 -0.16 -0.15
CA ALA A 37 -5.10 -0.91 -1.20
C ALA A 37 -4.11 -1.83 -1.96
N ARG A 38 -2.90 -1.36 -2.29
CA ARG A 38 -1.88 -2.18 -2.96
C ARG A 38 -1.42 -3.37 -2.12
N ALA A 39 -1.26 -3.19 -0.82
CA ALA A 39 -0.87 -4.27 0.08
C ALA A 39 -1.91 -5.40 0.06
N ILE A 40 -3.19 -5.03 0.10
CA ILE A 40 -4.32 -5.96 0.13
C ILE A 40 -4.53 -6.60 -1.24
N GLU A 41 -4.79 -5.80 -2.27
CA GLU A 41 -5.25 -6.31 -3.58
C GLU A 41 -4.18 -7.15 -4.28
N ASN A 42 -2.89 -6.93 -3.96
CA ASN A 42 -1.76 -7.63 -4.56
C ASN A 42 -1.06 -8.61 -3.61
N GLN A 43 -1.54 -8.75 -2.38
CA GLN A 43 -0.96 -9.61 -1.35
C GLN A 43 0.55 -9.41 -1.25
N MET A 44 0.96 -8.22 -0.83
CA MET A 44 2.35 -7.77 -0.69
C MET A 44 2.51 -6.88 0.54
N TYR A 45 3.71 -6.83 1.10
CA TYR A 45 4.05 -5.78 2.06
C TYR A 45 4.29 -4.46 1.33
N VAL A 46 3.90 -3.34 1.95
CA VAL A 46 4.15 -2.01 1.38
C VAL A 46 4.94 -1.16 2.36
N ILE A 47 6.11 -0.70 1.94
CA ILE A 47 6.98 0.19 2.70
C ILE A 47 6.63 1.62 2.31
N HIS A 48 5.95 2.34 3.19
CA HIS A 48 5.46 3.69 2.95
C HIS A 48 6.35 4.69 3.68
N SER A 49 7.15 5.42 2.91
CA SER A 49 8.05 6.47 3.41
C SER A 49 7.57 7.82 2.91
N CYS A 50 7.49 8.79 3.81
CA CYS A 50 6.95 10.12 3.51
C CYS A 50 7.93 11.16 4.03
N THR A 51 8.08 12.27 3.32
CA THR A 51 8.68 13.48 3.89
C THR A 51 7.77 14.08 4.96
N VAL A 52 8.38 14.79 5.92
CA VAL A 52 7.70 15.51 7.00
C VAL A 52 8.38 16.84 7.25
N GLY A 53 7.69 17.80 7.87
CA GLY A 53 8.26 19.09 8.21
C GLY A 53 8.34 20.05 7.01
N SER A 54 9.20 21.07 7.09
CA SER A 54 9.25 22.14 6.09
C SER A 54 10.67 22.64 5.85
N LEU A 55 10.96 22.98 4.60
CA LEU A 55 12.14 23.73 4.19
C LEU A 55 11.69 24.99 3.45
N PRO A 56 11.40 26.11 4.17
CA PRO A 56 10.76 27.29 3.59
C PRO A 56 11.47 27.89 2.38
N MET A 57 12.79 27.70 2.28
CA MET A 57 13.63 28.23 1.20
C MET A 57 13.64 27.34 -0.05
N VAL A 58 13.01 26.16 -0.01
CA VAL A 58 12.99 25.21 -1.11
C VAL A 58 11.53 24.96 -1.50
N PRO A 59 11.00 25.62 -2.56
CA PRO A 59 9.58 25.58 -2.88
C PRO A 59 8.99 24.16 -2.98
N ALA A 60 9.73 23.22 -3.55
CA ALA A 60 9.31 21.83 -3.77
C ALA A 60 9.10 21.02 -2.49
N VAL A 61 9.66 21.44 -1.36
CA VAL A 61 9.55 20.80 -0.03
C VAL A 61 9.30 21.84 1.06
N SER A 62 8.67 22.96 0.67
CA SER A 62 8.36 24.09 1.55
C SER A 62 7.38 23.70 2.65
N LEU A 63 6.53 22.71 2.38
CA LEU A 63 5.67 22.01 3.32
C LEU A 63 5.70 20.52 3.00
N ASN A 64 5.67 19.70 4.04
CA ASN A 64 5.53 18.27 3.92
C ASN A 64 4.69 17.75 5.07
N TYR A 65 3.85 16.78 4.77
CA TYR A 65 3.08 16.04 5.74
C TYR A 65 3.21 14.55 5.43
N GLY A 66 3.46 13.76 6.46
CA GLY A 66 3.75 12.34 6.29
C GLY A 66 3.67 11.54 7.56
N GLN A 67 3.64 10.23 7.42
CA GLN A 67 3.72 9.26 8.51
C GLN A 67 4.34 7.97 7.97
N ALA A 68 5.56 7.67 8.40
CA ALA A 68 6.26 6.45 8.00
C ALA A 68 5.47 5.22 8.47
N SER A 69 5.42 4.17 7.65
CA SER A 69 4.65 2.97 7.99
C SER A 69 5.01 1.75 7.14
N ILE A 70 4.82 0.58 7.73
CA ILE A 70 4.91 -0.73 7.10
C ILE A 70 3.51 -1.31 7.06
N LEU A 71 3.00 -1.50 5.85
CA LEU A 71 1.67 -2.00 5.57
C LEU A 71 1.71 -3.48 5.21
N THR A 72 0.69 -4.21 5.61
CA THR A 72 0.52 -5.63 5.36
C THR A 72 -0.72 -5.88 4.51
N PRO A 73 -0.86 -7.06 3.89
CA PRO A 73 -2.17 -7.55 3.51
C PRO A 73 -3.11 -7.63 4.72
N SER A 74 -4.41 -7.74 4.46
CA SER A 74 -5.46 -7.82 5.49
C SER A 74 -6.11 -9.20 5.43
N ASP A 75 -5.53 -10.14 6.18
CA ASP A 75 -6.00 -11.51 6.39
C ASP A 75 -5.51 -12.01 7.76
N PHE A 76 -6.01 -13.14 8.25
CA PHE A 76 -5.73 -13.68 9.59
C PHE A 76 -4.25 -13.73 9.99
N PRO A 77 -3.30 -14.10 9.11
CA PRO A 77 -1.88 -14.18 9.49
C PRO A 77 -1.18 -12.82 9.68
N PHE A 78 -1.83 -11.71 9.29
CA PHE A 78 -1.23 -10.37 9.30
C PHE A 78 -1.71 -9.52 10.49
N SER A 79 -1.10 -8.35 10.65
CA SER A 79 -1.52 -7.38 11.66
C SER A 79 -3.00 -7.04 11.52
N ARG A 80 -3.69 -6.98 12.66
CA ARG A 80 -5.15 -6.75 12.74
C ARG A 80 -5.63 -5.59 11.86
N ASP A 81 -4.91 -4.47 11.88
CA ASP A 81 -5.31 -3.24 11.19
C ASP A 81 -4.66 -3.09 9.80
N GLY A 82 -3.97 -4.13 9.30
CA GLY A 82 -3.20 -4.08 8.05
C GLY A 82 -1.93 -3.22 8.16
N ILE A 83 -1.50 -2.93 9.38
CA ILE A 83 -0.37 -2.05 9.68
C ILE A 83 0.57 -2.81 10.64
N LEU A 84 1.77 -3.13 10.16
CA LEU A 84 2.78 -3.78 10.99
C LEU A 84 3.46 -2.80 11.93
N ALA A 85 3.79 -1.62 11.43
CA ALA A 85 4.38 -0.54 12.20
C ALA A 85 3.99 0.81 11.58
N GLU A 86 3.80 1.82 12.41
CA GLU A 86 3.60 3.20 11.95
C GLU A 86 4.18 4.20 12.93
N GLY A 87 4.56 5.36 12.40
CA GLY A 87 5.11 6.45 13.18
C GLY A 87 4.06 7.39 13.72
N ASN A 88 4.47 8.47 14.37
CA ASN A 88 3.61 9.57 14.73
C ASN A 88 3.38 10.46 13.49
N PRO A 89 2.16 10.93 13.23
CA PRO A 89 1.89 11.82 12.12
C PRO A 89 2.72 13.10 12.19
N ASN A 90 3.33 13.46 11.06
CA ASN A 90 4.12 14.67 10.85
C ASN A 90 5.31 14.82 11.83
N GLN A 91 5.93 13.72 12.21
CA GLN A 91 7.17 13.70 13.01
C GLN A 91 8.29 12.96 12.27
N GLU A 92 9.52 13.45 12.40
CA GLU A 92 10.70 12.77 11.89
C GLU A 92 10.94 11.50 12.70
N MET A 93 10.67 10.35 12.09
CA MET A 93 10.82 9.06 12.77
C MET A 93 11.16 7.93 11.80
N MET A 94 11.79 6.90 12.34
CA MET A 94 12.01 5.61 11.68
C MET A 94 11.07 4.57 12.29
N VAL A 95 10.42 3.77 11.45
CA VAL A 95 9.66 2.59 11.88
C VAL A 95 10.40 1.33 11.46
N ILE A 96 10.37 0.31 12.31
CA ILE A 96 11.06 -0.97 12.10
C ILE A 96 10.04 -2.09 12.29
N GLY A 97 10.11 -3.12 11.43
CA GLY A 97 9.27 -4.29 11.52
C GLY A 97 9.88 -5.47 10.77
N GLU A 98 9.60 -6.68 11.24
CA GLU A 98 10.06 -7.92 10.63
C GLU A 98 9.03 -8.45 9.64
N LEU A 99 9.46 -8.72 8.40
CA LEU A 99 8.58 -9.22 7.35
C LEU A 99 8.75 -10.72 7.18
N ASN A 100 7.66 -11.47 7.31
CA ASN A 100 7.64 -12.89 6.97
C ASN A 100 7.18 -13.07 5.51
N LEU A 101 8.13 -13.24 4.59
CA LEU A 101 7.82 -13.44 3.17
C LEU A 101 7.16 -14.80 2.89
N HIS A 102 7.29 -15.78 3.78
CA HIS A 102 6.60 -17.07 3.62
C HIS A 102 5.09 -16.89 3.75
N THR A 103 4.64 -16.03 4.67
CA THR A 103 3.21 -15.69 4.83
C THR A 103 2.60 -15.10 3.55
N ILE A 104 3.38 -14.37 2.74
CA ILE A 104 2.92 -13.90 1.43
C ILE A 104 2.68 -15.06 0.46
N LEU A 105 3.56 -16.06 0.45
CA LEU A 105 3.40 -17.24 -0.39
C LEU A 105 2.16 -18.03 0.04
N ASP A 106 2.03 -18.31 1.33
CA ASP A 106 0.91 -19.09 1.87
C ASP A 106 -0.43 -18.42 1.59
N THR A 107 -0.51 -17.10 1.76
CA THR A 107 -1.76 -16.35 1.56
C THR A 107 -2.15 -16.23 0.10
N ARG A 108 -1.19 -16.24 -0.84
CA ARG A 108 -1.48 -16.28 -2.29
C ARG A 108 -2.02 -17.63 -2.76
N ASP A 109 -1.80 -18.70 -1.99
CA ASP A 109 -2.26 -20.05 -2.31
C ASP A 109 -3.52 -20.43 -1.52
N THR A 110 -3.53 -20.15 -0.21
CA THR A 110 -4.52 -20.66 0.76
C THR A 110 -5.11 -19.60 1.68
N GLY A 111 -4.91 -18.30 1.37
CA GLY A 111 -5.53 -17.21 2.12
C GLY A 111 -7.05 -17.27 2.13
N THR A 112 -7.68 -16.58 3.08
CA THR A 112 -9.15 -16.52 3.20
C THR A 112 -9.78 -15.94 1.93
N VAL A 113 -9.05 -15.04 1.27
CA VAL A 113 -9.35 -14.47 -0.05
C VAL A 113 -8.09 -14.48 -0.90
N LEU A 114 -8.23 -14.60 -2.23
CA LEU A 114 -7.11 -14.74 -3.17
C LEU A 114 -7.09 -13.62 -4.23
N PRO A 115 -7.09 -12.32 -3.85
CA PRO A 115 -7.30 -11.23 -4.78
C PRO A 115 -6.24 -11.15 -5.90
N LEU A 116 -4.99 -11.56 -5.65
CA LEU A 116 -3.98 -11.61 -6.71
C LEU A 116 -4.34 -12.69 -7.76
N ASN A 117 -4.71 -13.88 -7.32
CA ASN A 117 -5.11 -14.98 -8.20
C ASN A 117 -6.42 -14.65 -8.94
N ASP A 118 -7.42 -14.16 -8.22
CA ASP A 118 -8.73 -13.79 -8.78
C ASP A 118 -8.62 -12.69 -9.84
N SER A 119 -7.66 -11.77 -9.69
CA SER A 119 -7.38 -10.72 -10.68
C SER A 119 -7.02 -11.24 -12.08
N HIS A 120 -6.61 -12.51 -12.24
CA HIS A 120 -6.32 -13.07 -13.56
C HIS A 120 -7.58 -13.21 -14.42
N ARG A 121 -8.75 -13.30 -13.81
CA ARG A 121 -10.03 -13.51 -14.49
C ARG A 121 -10.85 -12.23 -14.61
N THR A 122 -10.47 -11.16 -13.90
CA THR A 122 -11.25 -9.93 -13.85
C THR A 122 -11.39 -9.27 -15.21
N ALA A 123 -10.39 -9.37 -16.10
CA ALA A 123 -10.48 -8.81 -17.46
C ALA A 123 -11.73 -9.29 -18.20
N LYS A 124 -12.08 -10.58 -18.10
CA LYS A 124 -13.28 -11.16 -18.72
C LYS A 124 -14.56 -10.73 -18.01
N LEU A 125 -14.51 -10.56 -16.69
CA LEU A 125 -15.68 -10.17 -15.88
C LEU A 125 -16.08 -8.70 -16.10
N VAL A 126 -15.12 -7.83 -16.42
CA VAL A 126 -15.37 -6.39 -16.62
C VAL A 126 -15.65 -6.02 -18.07
N GLU A 127 -15.72 -6.98 -19.00
CA GLU A 127 -16.06 -6.72 -20.40
C GLU A 127 -17.48 -6.16 -20.57
N ASN A 128 -18.43 -6.59 -19.74
CA ASN A 128 -19.84 -6.19 -19.82
C ASN A 128 -20.39 -5.86 -18.42
N PRO A 129 -19.98 -4.75 -17.79
CA PRO A 129 -20.46 -4.39 -16.48
C PRO A 129 -21.92 -3.93 -16.56
N GLU A 130 -22.76 -4.42 -15.64
CA GLU A 130 -24.07 -3.84 -15.40
C GLU A 130 -23.88 -2.53 -14.62
N VAL A 131 -24.24 -1.40 -15.24
CA VAL A 131 -24.18 -0.08 -14.61
C VAL A 131 -25.58 0.31 -14.18
N ILE A 132 -25.82 0.30 -12.87
CA ILE A 132 -27.06 0.77 -12.26
C ILE A 132 -26.84 2.22 -11.81
N ALA A 133 -27.44 3.17 -12.53
CA ALA A 133 -27.49 4.56 -12.08
C ALA A 133 -28.59 4.69 -11.01
N LEU A 134 -28.21 5.23 -9.85
CA LEU A 134 -29.12 5.57 -8.76
C LEU A 134 -29.72 6.97 -8.95
#